data_AF-A0A7V8AGL1-F1
#
_entry.id   AF-A0A7V8AGL1-F1
#
_cell.length_a   1.000
_cell.length_b   1.000
_cell.length_c   1.000
_cell.angle_alpha   90.00
_cell.angle_beta   90.00
_cell.angle_gamma   90.00
#
_symmetry.space_group_name_H-M   'P 1'
#
loop_
_entity.id
_entity.type
_entity.pdbx_description
1 polymer ?
#
loop_
_entity_poly.entity_id
_entity_poly.type
_entity_poly.pdbx_seq_one_letter_code
_entity_poly.pdbx_strand_id
1 'polypeptide(L)'
;MLKVQAILFAVITSISVNAGAADTLDGLLERVEGAGRNKSVSDASPALRLAAADPFKARVMLGEALDSSRDPGYRCSVIDILGSATDDSVRRDLAASAAAADPGVRACAARQLGLQGNEHAVPLLVADIEAYLGGSGNKGVYEDDFRARLAAIDAVWALGEITSPAVIGELERLYRSSDEIFKMNITFSAGKQKTDEAAPFLRGIAGDLNETEPVRAAAFEVLDRLGQAGGLSTAPSSVRSAITRADLLYTGGQTGTISSWFVDMLPIGHTAIYGGTRVSDGKILAVIYDCVPNYFKPGGVRTVGWYNYTSRFKRPLYAVKTARTPPTAAQREAIIRTALALQGKDYGLTHVQQKGPDTFDCVGYTEYAYERAGLNITPDEQETGWGWPLTPAEQYDAAVNVSLSAPGVRAQQTPSGIVAPDPGIITGAFGALNSAFGSGSAVEPPAVPGIPGF
;
A
#
# COMPACT_ATOMS: atom_id res chain seq x y z
N MET A 1 71.66 -13.37 -12.35
CA MET A 1 71.36 -12.41 -11.28
C MET A 1 70.16 -11.58 -11.72
N LEU A 2 69.00 -11.79 -11.11
CA LEU A 2 67.85 -10.85 -11.00
C LEU A 2 66.63 -11.67 -10.58
N LYS A 3 66.13 -11.40 -9.37
CA LYS A 3 64.81 -11.79 -8.88
C LYS A 3 64.00 -10.51 -8.71
N VAL A 4 62.67 -10.68 -8.73
CA VAL A 4 61.58 -9.72 -8.50
C VAL A 4 60.96 -9.18 -9.78
N GLN A 5 59.82 -9.76 -10.16
CA GLN A 5 58.61 -9.05 -10.58
C GLN A 5 57.45 -10.05 -10.67
N ALA A 6 56.43 -9.88 -9.82
CA ALA A 6 55.12 -10.44 -10.03
C ALA A 6 54.07 -9.57 -9.32
N ILE A 7 53.09 -9.15 -10.12
CA ILE A 7 51.72 -8.73 -9.79
C ILE A 7 51.54 -7.26 -9.39
N LEU A 8 51.07 -6.52 -10.38
CA LEU A 8 50.67 -5.12 -10.40
C LEU A 8 49.18 -5.11 -10.76
N PHE A 9 48.30 -4.62 -9.89
CA PHE A 9 47.34 -3.54 -10.19
C PHE A 9 46.49 -3.17 -8.96
N ALA A 10 46.83 -2.00 -8.43
CA ALA A 10 45.96 -0.94 -7.93
C ALA A 10 45.01 -1.15 -6.72
N VAL A 11 45.13 -0.13 -5.84
CA VAL A 11 44.16 0.40 -4.86
C VAL A 11 44.08 -0.33 -3.51
N ILE A 12 44.11 0.50 -2.46
CA ILE A 12 43.73 0.29 -1.05
C ILE A 12 44.90 0.38 -0.03
N THR A 13 44.95 1.58 0.60
CA THR A 13 45.31 1.89 2.01
C THR A 13 46.79 1.81 2.42
N SER A 14 47.32 2.62 3.36
CA SER A 14 46.69 3.08 4.61
C SER A 14 47.49 4.19 5.36
N ILE A 15 46.75 5.02 6.13
CA ILE A 15 47.09 5.63 7.47
C ILE A 15 48.11 6.79 7.44
N SER A 16 47.94 7.99 8.03
CA SER A 16 47.00 8.67 8.96
C SER A 16 47.28 10.19 8.76
N VAL A 17 46.48 11.20 9.15
CA VAL A 17 46.06 11.64 10.48
C VAL A 17 45.02 12.74 10.23
N ASN A 18 43.81 12.61 10.79
CA ASN A 18 43.20 13.66 11.59
C ASN A 18 41.98 13.08 12.30
N ALA A 19 42.20 12.82 13.58
CA ALA A 19 41.15 12.81 14.58
C ALA A 19 40.48 14.20 14.60
N GLY A 20 39.17 14.23 14.80
CA GLY A 20 38.45 15.44 15.17
C GLY A 20 37.79 16.19 14.00
N ALA A 21 36.98 15.52 13.20
CA ALA A 21 35.78 16.17 12.71
C ALA A 21 34.67 15.74 13.68
N ALA A 22 34.11 16.69 14.42
CA ALA A 22 32.88 16.45 15.17
C ALA A 22 31.87 15.80 14.22
N ASP A 23 31.22 14.71 14.63
CA ASP A 23 30.09 14.16 13.88
C ASP A 23 28.99 15.23 13.87
N THR A 24 29.01 16.14 12.90
CA THR A 24 28.06 17.23 12.82
C THR A 24 26.72 16.72 12.27
N LEU A 25 25.69 17.54 12.46
CA LEU A 25 24.39 17.32 11.84
C LEU A 25 24.50 17.26 10.30
N ASP A 26 25.53 17.89 9.70
CA ASP A 26 25.87 17.77 8.28
C ASP A 26 26.28 16.34 7.90
N GLY A 27 26.96 15.61 8.79
CA GLY A 27 27.28 14.19 8.61
C GLY A 27 26.05 13.27 8.72
N LEU A 28 24.93 13.75 9.29
CA LEU A 28 23.64 13.05 9.19
C LEU A 28 23.06 13.22 7.78
N LEU A 29 23.03 14.46 7.28
CA LEU A 29 22.59 14.78 5.92
C LEU A 29 23.44 14.06 4.87
N GLU A 30 24.77 14.05 4.97
CA GLU A 30 25.65 13.29 4.05
C GLU A 30 25.36 11.78 4.03
N ARG A 31 24.80 11.21 5.11
CA ARG A 31 24.41 9.79 5.16
C ARG A 31 23.02 9.52 4.62
N VAL A 32 22.11 10.49 4.75
CA VAL A 32 20.83 10.45 4.02
C VAL A 32 21.11 10.67 2.52
N GLU A 33 22.05 11.56 2.16
CA GLU A 33 22.41 11.92 0.77
C GLU A 33 23.28 10.83 0.11
N GLY A 34 24.18 10.24 0.88
CA GLY A 34 25.17 9.26 0.43
C GLY A 34 24.72 7.82 0.65
N ALA A 35 23.61 7.40 0.03
CA ALA A 35 23.19 6.00 -0.08
C ALA A 35 24.18 5.13 -0.92
N GLY A 36 25.48 5.25 -0.64
CA GLY A 36 26.55 4.33 -0.98
C GLY A 36 26.60 3.17 0.02
N ARG A 37 25.71 2.20 -0.22
CA ARG A 37 25.83 0.73 -0.07
C ARG A 37 26.57 0.02 1.09
N ASN A 38 27.29 0.63 2.04
CA ASN A 38 28.14 -0.18 2.96
C ASN A 38 28.39 0.34 4.40
N LYS A 39 27.69 1.36 4.92
CA LYS A 39 27.97 1.85 6.29
C LYS A 39 26.98 1.32 7.33
N SER A 40 27.54 0.80 8.42
CA SER A 40 26.88 0.12 9.54
C SER A 40 26.15 1.10 10.48
N VAL A 41 25.10 0.61 11.14
CA VAL A 41 24.30 1.28 12.19
C VAL A 41 25.16 1.88 13.33
N SER A 42 26.37 1.36 13.54
CA SER A 42 27.34 1.91 14.51
C SER A 42 27.68 3.38 14.30
N ASP A 43 27.59 3.87 13.06
CA ASP A 43 28.13 5.18 12.69
C ASP A 43 27.11 6.31 12.86
N ALA A 44 25.80 6.02 12.91
CA ALA A 44 24.74 7.03 13.03
C ALA A 44 24.60 7.59 14.46
N SER A 45 24.98 6.83 15.48
CA SER A 45 24.74 7.16 16.90
C SER A 45 25.24 8.55 17.37
N PRO A 46 26.43 9.04 16.95
CA PRO A 46 26.90 10.37 17.33
C PRO A 46 26.06 11.51 16.73
N ALA A 47 25.72 11.43 15.44
CA ALA A 47 24.87 12.44 14.81
C ALA A 47 23.45 12.45 15.38
N LEU A 48 22.95 11.29 15.81
CA LEU A 48 21.69 11.18 16.56
C LEU A 48 21.76 11.83 17.94
N ARG A 49 22.90 11.76 18.62
CA ARG A 49 23.14 12.47 19.89
C ARG A 49 23.24 13.98 19.69
N LEU A 50 23.81 14.46 18.58
CA LEU A 50 23.84 15.89 18.27
C LEU A 50 22.46 16.43 17.89
N ALA A 51 21.66 15.66 17.14
CA ALA A 51 20.27 16.02 16.88
C ALA A 51 19.44 16.07 18.19
N ALA A 52 19.74 15.19 19.15
CA ALA A 52 19.15 15.25 20.50
C ALA A 52 19.64 16.44 21.35
N ALA A 53 20.87 16.92 21.10
CA ALA A 53 21.44 18.04 21.83
C ALA A 53 20.92 19.41 21.34
N ASP A 54 20.53 19.52 20.07
CA ASP A 54 19.88 20.71 19.50
C ASP A 54 18.71 20.31 18.57
N PRO A 55 17.54 19.96 19.15
CA PRO A 55 16.39 19.50 18.38
C PRO A 55 15.86 20.56 17.42
N PHE A 56 16.00 21.85 17.75
CA PHE A 56 15.57 22.93 16.87
C PHE A 56 16.42 22.98 15.61
N LYS A 57 17.74 22.96 15.76
CA LYS A 57 18.66 22.93 14.60
C LYS A 57 18.48 21.66 13.76
N ALA A 58 18.27 20.51 14.41
CA ALA A 58 17.95 19.25 13.71
C ALA A 58 16.69 19.36 12.84
N ARG A 59 15.63 19.99 13.36
CA ARG A 59 14.38 20.21 12.60
C ARG A 59 14.59 21.14 11.42
N VAL A 60 15.28 22.27 11.62
CA VAL A 60 15.57 23.22 10.54
C VAL A 60 16.35 22.51 9.42
N MET A 61 17.38 21.75 9.76
CA MET A 61 18.18 21.04 8.77
C MET A 61 17.40 19.92 8.05
N LEU A 62 16.51 19.20 8.75
CA LEU A 62 15.64 18.22 8.12
C LEU A 62 14.59 18.88 7.20
N GLY A 63 14.04 20.03 7.59
CA GLY A 63 13.15 20.82 6.74
C GLY A 63 13.86 21.30 5.47
N GLU A 64 15.06 21.88 5.61
CA GLU A 64 15.89 22.29 4.47
C GLU A 64 16.25 21.11 3.57
N ALA A 65 16.55 19.94 4.15
CA ALA A 65 16.83 18.72 3.41
C ALA A 65 15.61 18.23 2.60
N LEU A 66 14.42 18.30 3.19
CA LEU A 66 13.17 17.95 2.53
C LEU A 66 12.86 18.86 1.33
N ASP A 67 13.16 20.16 1.47
CA ASP A 67 12.87 21.19 0.47
C ASP A 67 13.92 21.25 -0.65
N SER A 68 15.19 21.01 -0.32
CA SER A 68 16.31 21.15 -1.26
C SER A 68 16.54 19.92 -2.14
N SER A 69 16.15 18.73 -1.67
CA SER A 69 16.35 17.49 -2.42
C SER A 69 15.34 17.35 -3.56
N ARG A 70 15.82 16.86 -4.72
CA ARG A 70 14.96 16.45 -5.85
C ARG A 70 14.65 14.96 -5.84
N ASP A 71 15.29 14.19 -4.97
CA ASP A 71 15.12 12.75 -4.89
C ASP A 71 13.89 12.41 -4.03
N PRO A 72 12.83 11.81 -4.59
CA PRO A 72 11.62 11.49 -3.84
C PRO A 72 11.86 10.56 -2.66
N GLY A 73 12.86 9.67 -2.73
CA GLY A 73 13.13 8.70 -1.68
C GLY A 73 13.92 9.23 -0.51
N TYR A 74 14.85 10.12 -0.78
CA TYR A 74 15.46 10.96 0.21
C TYR A 74 14.39 11.75 0.97
N ARG A 75 13.48 12.42 0.24
CA ARG A 75 12.40 13.22 0.82
C ARG A 75 11.47 12.37 1.69
N CYS A 76 11.09 11.17 1.24
CA CYS A 76 10.29 10.26 2.05
C CYS A 76 11.03 9.78 3.31
N SER A 77 12.33 9.51 3.23
CA SER A 77 13.12 9.14 4.40
C SER A 77 13.15 10.28 5.43
N VAL A 78 13.26 11.52 4.96
CA VAL A 78 13.17 12.71 5.82
C VAL A 78 11.77 12.87 6.42
N ILE A 79 10.71 12.66 5.64
CA ILE A 79 9.31 12.65 6.11
C ILE A 79 9.08 11.59 7.19
N ASP A 80 9.64 10.39 7.03
CA ASP A 80 9.56 9.32 8.03
C ASP A 80 10.24 9.73 9.35
N ILE A 81 11.38 10.43 9.27
CA ILE A 81 12.09 10.93 10.45
C ILE A 81 11.30 12.07 11.11
N LEU A 82 10.89 13.08 10.33
CA LEU A 82 10.07 14.19 10.83
C LEU A 82 8.74 13.70 11.39
N GLY A 83 8.23 12.59 10.86
CA GLY A 83 6.99 12.00 11.29
C GLY A 83 7.01 11.30 12.65
N SER A 84 8.18 11.12 13.26
CA SER A 84 8.23 10.70 14.67
C SER A 84 8.17 11.88 15.64
N ALA A 85 8.19 13.13 15.14
CA ALA A 85 8.12 14.30 15.99
C ALA A 85 6.71 14.51 16.57
N THR A 86 6.64 14.79 17.86
CA THR A 86 5.39 15.15 18.57
C THR A 86 5.13 16.66 18.58
N ASP A 87 6.09 17.44 18.12
CA ASP A 87 6.04 18.90 18.14
C ASP A 87 5.03 19.45 17.13
N ASP A 88 4.14 20.32 17.61
CA ASP A 88 3.05 20.89 16.81
C ASP A 88 3.55 21.77 15.64
N SER A 89 4.69 22.46 15.77
CA SER A 89 5.26 23.20 14.66
C SER A 89 5.77 22.25 13.57
N VAL A 90 6.48 21.19 13.96
CA VAL A 90 6.96 20.16 13.02
C VAL A 90 5.80 19.45 12.35
N ARG A 91 4.74 19.14 13.09
CA ARG A 91 3.51 18.55 12.54
C ARG A 91 2.85 19.47 11.53
N ARG A 92 2.75 20.77 11.80
CA ARG A 92 2.24 21.75 10.83
C ARG A 92 3.10 21.81 9.57
N ASP A 93 4.42 21.87 9.72
CA ASP A 93 5.33 21.97 8.59
C ASP A 93 5.32 20.68 7.75
N LEU A 94 5.29 19.52 8.40
CA LEU A 94 5.19 18.22 7.73
C LEU A 94 3.88 18.07 6.95
N ALA A 95 2.77 18.64 7.43
CA ALA A 95 1.48 18.58 6.74
C ALA A 95 1.56 19.13 5.31
N ALA A 96 2.38 20.16 5.06
CA ALA A 96 2.60 20.72 3.72
C ALA A 96 3.13 19.69 2.70
N SER A 97 3.78 18.62 3.18
CA SER A 97 4.26 17.52 2.31
C SER A 97 3.13 16.74 1.64
N ALA A 98 1.92 16.77 2.20
CA ALA A 98 0.73 16.21 1.54
C ALA A 98 0.39 16.95 0.23
N ALA A 99 0.90 18.17 0.02
CA ALA A 99 0.73 18.95 -1.20
C ALA A 99 1.99 18.95 -2.10
N ALA A 100 2.95 18.04 -1.87
CA ALA A 100 4.15 17.95 -2.70
C ALA A 100 3.80 17.69 -4.18
N ALA A 101 4.57 18.26 -5.10
CA ALA A 101 4.34 18.05 -6.54
C ALA A 101 4.50 16.58 -6.97
N ASP A 102 5.45 15.87 -6.35
CA ASP A 102 5.72 14.46 -6.61
C ASP A 102 4.69 13.56 -5.89
N PRO A 103 3.93 12.70 -6.61
CA PRO A 103 2.94 11.82 -5.98
C PRO A 103 3.52 10.80 -5.00
N GLY A 104 4.77 10.38 -5.19
CA GLY A 104 5.45 9.47 -4.26
C GLY A 104 5.73 10.12 -2.91
N VAL A 105 6.15 11.39 -2.95
CA VAL A 105 6.30 12.20 -1.73
C VAL A 105 4.95 12.43 -1.05
N ARG A 106 3.88 12.73 -1.80
CA ARG A 106 2.53 12.85 -1.22
C ARG A 106 2.07 11.58 -0.52
N ALA A 107 2.31 10.42 -1.14
CA ALA A 107 1.91 9.13 -0.59
C ALA A 107 2.62 8.79 0.74
N CYS A 108 3.94 8.98 0.82
CA CYS A 108 4.67 8.74 2.08
C CYS A 108 4.31 9.78 3.15
N ALA A 109 4.12 11.05 2.77
CA ALA A 109 3.61 12.09 3.65
C ALA A 109 2.25 11.72 4.23
N ALA A 110 1.27 11.38 3.38
CA ALA A 110 -0.08 11.02 3.80
C ALA A 110 -0.06 9.92 4.86
N ARG A 111 0.73 8.85 4.64
CA ARG A 111 0.85 7.77 5.63
C ARG A 111 1.40 8.25 6.96
N GLN A 112 2.49 9.00 6.97
CA GLN A 112 3.06 9.51 8.22
C GLN A 112 2.09 10.44 8.94
N LEU A 113 1.41 11.31 8.21
CA LEU A 113 0.40 12.22 8.75
C LEU A 113 -0.78 11.46 9.35
N GLY A 114 -1.24 10.39 8.69
CA GLY A 114 -2.24 9.46 9.20
C GLY A 114 -1.80 8.77 10.49
N LEU A 115 -0.62 8.14 10.49
CA LEU A 115 -0.05 7.43 11.64
C LEU A 115 0.11 8.31 12.88
N GLN A 116 0.37 9.61 12.70
CA GLN A 116 0.49 10.59 13.79
C GLN A 116 -0.84 11.20 14.22
N GLY A 117 -1.95 10.91 13.54
CA GLY A 117 -3.21 11.62 13.70
C GLY A 117 -3.03 13.13 13.49
N ASN A 118 -2.30 13.53 12.45
CA ASN A 118 -1.97 14.94 12.20
C ASN A 118 -3.16 15.71 11.60
N GLU A 119 -3.98 16.30 12.44
CA GLU A 119 -5.17 17.05 12.03
C GLU A 119 -4.89 18.24 11.10
N HIS A 120 -3.69 18.83 11.16
CA HIS A 120 -3.29 19.91 10.24
C HIS A 120 -3.25 19.44 8.77
N ALA A 121 -3.10 18.13 8.54
CA ALA A 121 -3.07 17.54 7.22
C ALA A 121 -4.45 17.36 6.59
N VAL A 122 -5.54 17.32 7.37
CA VAL A 122 -6.89 17.04 6.86
C VAL A 122 -7.25 17.87 5.63
N PRO A 123 -7.16 19.22 5.62
CA PRO A 123 -7.51 20.01 4.44
C PRO A 123 -6.60 19.72 3.24
N LEU A 124 -5.33 19.39 3.46
CA LEU A 124 -4.36 19.12 2.39
C LEU A 124 -4.57 17.73 1.77
N LEU A 125 -4.87 16.73 2.59
CA LEU A 125 -5.23 15.38 2.16
C LEU A 125 -6.53 15.39 1.36
N VAL A 126 -7.54 16.13 1.83
CA VAL A 126 -8.79 16.33 1.09
C VAL A 126 -8.52 16.99 -0.26
N ALA A 127 -7.71 18.04 -0.30
CA ALA A 127 -7.37 18.72 -1.55
C ALA A 127 -6.62 17.81 -2.54
N ASP A 128 -5.72 16.93 -2.08
CA ASP A 128 -5.03 15.96 -2.94
C ASP A 128 -6.02 14.95 -3.57
N ILE A 129 -6.95 14.43 -2.76
CA ILE A 129 -8.00 13.52 -3.24
C ILE A 129 -8.89 14.23 -4.27
N GLU A 130 -9.31 15.46 -3.99
CA GLU A 130 -10.12 16.26 -4.91
C GLU A 130 -9.39 16.60 -6.21
N ALA A 131 -8.11 16.94 -6.14
CA ALA A 131 -7.30 17.20 -7.32
C ALA A 131 -7.24 15.96 -8.22
N TYR A 132 -7.06 14.78 -7.63
CA TYR A 132 -7.11 13.51 -8.37
C TYR A 132 -8.51 13.24 -8.94
N LEU A 133 -9.58 13.36 -8.13
CA LEU A 133 -10.95 13.09 -8.55
C LEU A 133 -11.48 14.10 -9.58
N GLY A 134 -11.04 15.36 -9.53
CA GLY A 134 -11.38 16.43 -10.46
C GLY A 134 -10.47 16.51 -11.69
N GLY A 135 -9.30 15.86 -11.66
CA GLY A 135 -8.35 15.84 -12.78
C GLY A 135 -8.94 15.23 -14.06
N SER A 136 -8.59 15.83 -15.19
CA SER A 136 -8.88 15.30 -16.53
C SER A 136 -7.90 14.17 -16.86
N GLY A 137 -8.38 12.94 -16.95
CA GLY A 137 -7.57 11.77 -17.31
C GLY A 137 -8.46 10.54 -17.43
N ASN A 138 -8.01 9.52 -18.19
CA ASN A 138 -8.70 8.24 -18.19
C ASN A 138 -8.53 7.60 -16.81
N LYS A 139 -9.64 7.41 -16.08
CA LYS A 139 -9.67 6.68 -14.80
C LYS A 139 -10.10 5.21 -14.98
N GLY A 140 -10.04 4.73 -16.22
CA GLY A 140 -10.51 3.41 -16.70
C GLY A 140 -9.35 2.47 -17.07
N VAL A 141 -9.48 1.65 -18.13
CA VAL A 141 -8.47 0.64 -18.59
C VAL A 141 -7.03 1.15 -18.63
N TYR A 142 -6.87 2.44 -18.91
CA TYR A 142 -5.61 3.17 -18.89
C TYR A 142 -5.71 4.23 -17.79
N GLU A 143 -5.58 3.84 -16.51
CA GLU A 143 -5.35 4.82 -15.46
C GLU A 143 -4.02 5.51 -15.78
N ASP A 144 -4.09 6.71 -16.33
CA ASP A 144 -2.93 7.39 -16.92
C ASP A 144 -1.92 7.81 -15.83
N ASP A 145 -2.38 8.03 -14.60
CA ASP A 145 -1.53 8.42 -13.47
C ASP A 145 -1.77 7.54 -12.24
N PHE A 146 -1.32 6.28 -12.35
CA PHE A 146 -1.41 5.33 -11.25
C PHE A 146 -0.72 5.82 -9.96
N ARG A 147 0.37 6.58 -10.08
CA ARG A 147 1.06 7.15 -8.91
C ARG A 147 0.20 8.19 -8.20
N ALA A 148 -0.51 9.05 -8.94
CA ALA A 148 -1.49 9.96 -8.35
C ALA A 148 -2.69 9.23 -7.74
N ARG A 149 -3.18 8.15 -8.38
CA ARG A 149 -4.25 7.32 -7.81
C ARG A 149 -3.85 6.71 -6.47
N LEU A 150 -2.65 6.12 -6.41
CA LEU A 150 -2.10 5.57 -5.17
C LEU A 150 -1.98 6.62 -4.08
N ALA A 151 -1.42 7.79 -4.41
CA ALA A 151 -1.29 8.90 -3.47
C ALA A 151 -2.65 9.32 -2.91
N ALA A 152 -3.67 9.48 -3.77
CA ALA A 152 -5.01 9.83 -3.35
C ALA A 152 -5.68 8.72 -2.49
N ILE A 153 -5.45 7.44 -2.79
CA ILE A 153 -5.93 6.32 -1.94
C ILE A 153 -5.21 6.32 -0.57
N ASP A 154 -3.90 6.57 -0.54
CA ASP A 154 -3.15 6.73 0.70
C ASP A 154 -3.64 7.93 1.50
N ALA A 155 -4.03 9.03 0.84
CA ALA A 155 -4.65 10.19 1.48
C ALA A 155 -6.02 9.87 2.09
N VAL A 156 -6.88 9.10 1.39
CA VAL A 156 -8.15 8.61 1.98
C VAL A 156 -7.87 7.79 3.24
N TRP A 157 -6.87 6.92 3.21
CA TRP A 157 -6.51 6.13 4.38
C TRP A 157 -5.96 6.98 5.52
N ALA A 158 -5.11 7.94 5.20
CA ALA A 158 -4.56 8.87 6.18
C ALA A 158 -5.67 9.62 6.91
N LEU A 159 -6.69 10.09 6.17
CA LEU A 159 -7.90 10.65 6.77
C LEU A 159 -8.55 9.64 7.75
N GLY A 160 -8.70 8.38 7.36
CA GLY A 160 -9.22 7.32 8.23
C GLY A 160 -8.41 7.11 9.52
N GLU A 161 -7.09 7.25 9.49
CA GLU A 161 -6.23 7.14 10.69
C GLU A 161 -6.28 8.41 11.56
N ILE A 162 -6.54 9.57 10.96
CA ILE A 162 -6.78 10.83 11.69
C ILE A 162 -8.17 10.73 12.35
N THR A 163 -8.21 10.46 13.64
CA THR A 163 -9.47 10.42 14.40
C THR A 163 -9.87 11.85 14.81
N SER A 164 -10.60 12.56 13.95
CA SER A 164 -11.07 13.93 14.21
C SER A 164 -12.52 14.11 13.73
N PRO A 165 -13.37 14.87 14.46
CA PRO A 165 -14.76 15.10 14.06
C PRO A 165 -14.90 15.73 12.67
N ALA A 166 -13.88 16.43 12.18
CA ALA A 166 -13.87 17.02 10.85
C ALA A 166 -13.80 15.96 9.73
N VAL A 167 -13.22 14.78 10.01
CA VAL A 167 -12.90 13.79 8.98
C VAL A 167 -14.16 13.12 8.43
N ILE A 168 -15.13 12.76 9.27
CA ILE A 168 -16.30 11.99 8.80
C ILE A 168 -17.13 12.78 7.77
N GLY A 169 -17.27 14.09 7.97
CA GLY A 169 -17.96 14.97 7.03
C GLY A 169 -17.24 15.05 5.68
N GLU A 170 -15.92 15.10 5.69
CA GLU A 170 -15.11 15.10 4.46
C GLU A 170 -15.15 13.75 3.74
N LEU A 171 -15.07 12.63 4.47
CA LEU A 171 -15.23 11.29 3.91
C LEU A 171 -16.60 11.11 3.24
N GLU A 172 -17.69 11.56 3.89
CA GLU A 172 -19.03 11.51 3.30
C GLU A 172 -19.12 12.35 2.02
N ARG A 173 -18.51 13.54 2.02
CA ARG A 173 -18.51 14.42 0.86
C ARG A 173 -17.74 13.82 -0.32
N LEU A 174 -16.53 13.32 -0.07
CA LEU A 174 -15.67 12.66 -1.07
C LEU A 174 -16.34 11.41 -1.63
N TYR A 175 -17.08 10.66 -0.81
CA TYR A 175 -17.79 9.45 -1.22
C TYR A 175 -18.73 9.69 -2.40
N ARG A 176 -19.46 10.82 -2.39
CA ARG A 176 -20.49 11.14 -3.38
C ARG A 176 -19.94 11.36 -4.79
N SER A 177 -18.68 11.79 -4.91
CA SER A 177 -17.99 12.04 -6.19
C SER A 177 -17.01 10.94 -6.58
N SER A 178 -16.99 9.82 -5.83
CA SER A 178 -15.98 8.77 -5.96
C SER A 178 -16.43 7.58 -6.81
N ASP A 179 -15.47 6.89 -7.42
CA ASP A 179 -15.66 5.57 -8.00
C ASP A 179 -15.77 4.47 -6.93
N GLU A 180 -16.08 3.23 -7.33
CA GLU A 180 -16.27 2.12 -6.38
C GLU A 180 -15.02 1.81 -5.53
N ILE A 181 -13.82 2.00 -6.06
CA ILE A 181 -12.58 1.75 -5.32
C ILE A 181 -12.37 2.80 -4.24
N PHE A 182 -12.57 4.07 -4.59
CA PHE A 182 -12.52 5.16 -3.60
C PHE A 182 -13.63 5.02 -2.57
N LYS A 183 -14.86 4.71 -2.99
CA LYS A 183 -15.98 4.46 -2.08
C LYS A 183 -15.68 3.35 -1.07
N MET A 184 -15.09 2.24 -1.49
CA MET A 184 -14.69 1.17 -0.58
C MET A 184 -13.59 1.61 0.40
N ASN A 185 -12.53 2.29 -0.07
CA ASN A 185 -11.47 2.79 0.82
C ASN A 185 -12.00 3.85 1.80
N ILE A 186 -12.91 4.73 1.35
CA ILE A 186 -13.61 5.69 2.20
C ILE A 186 -14.46 4.96 3.25
N THR A 187 -15.17 3.91 2.85
CA THR A 187 -15.97 3.07 3.75
C THR A 187 -15.09 2.42 4.82
N PHE A 188 -13.94 1.85 4.45
CA PHE A 188 -13.00 1.28 5.41
C PHE A 188 -12.41 2.35 6.35
N SER A 189 -12.10 3.54 5.81
CA SER A 189 -11.55 4.68 6.55
C SER A 189 -12.56 5.26 7.55
N ALA A 190 -13.83 5.37 7.16
CA ALA A 190 -14.91 5.75 8.07
C ALA A 190 -15.05 4.75 9.22
N GLY A 191 -14.86 3.45 8.96
CA GLY A 191 -14.85 2.41 9.98
C GLY A 191 -13.77 2.55 11.06
N LYS A 192 -12.74 3.39 10.84
CA LYS A 192 -11.69 3.70 11.82
C LYS A 192 -12.04 4.88 12.73
N GLN A 193 -13.05 5.66 12.36
CA GLN A 193 -13.55 6.78 13.16
C GLN A 193 -14.39 6.26 14.34
N LYS A 194 -14.82 7.15 15.24
CA LYS A 194 -15.68 6.76 16.37
C LYS A 194 -16.98 6.15 15.86
N THR A 195 -17.41 5.07 16.51
CA THR A 195 -18.55 4.26 16.06
C THR A 195 -19.85 5.07 15.94
N ASP A 196 -20.13 5.96 16.89
CA ASP A 196 -21.33 6.80 16.91
C ASP A 196 -21.35 7.85 15.78
N GLU A 197 -20.18 8.34 15.40
CA GLU A 197 -20.00 9.25 14.27
C GLU A 197 -20.07 8.52 12.92
N ALA A 198 -19.42 7.35 12.80
CA ALA A 198 -19.31 6.60 11.55
C ALA A 198 -20.56 5.78 11.18
N ALA A 199 -21.24 5.21 12.18
CA ALA A 199 -22.33 4.26 11.94
C ALA A 199 -23.48 4.83 11.10
N PRO A 200 -23.97 6.07 11.29
CA PRO A 200 -25.02 6.64 10.44
C PRO A 200 -24.65 6.67 8.96
N PHE A 201 -23.44 7.14 8.64
CA PHE A 201 -22.92 7.19 7.27
C PHE A 201 -22.82 5.78 6.65
N LEU A 202 -22.20 4.85 7.38
CA LEU A 202 -22.02 3.47 6.92
C LEU A 202 -23.36 2.73 6.73
N ARG A 203 -24.35 2.96 7.61
CA ARG A 203 -25.70 2.39 7.46
C ARG A 203 -26.41 2.94 6.23
N GLY A 204 -26.20 4.22 5.92
CA GLY A 204 -26.65 4.84 4.68
C GLY A 204 -26.12 4.10 3.45
N ILE A 205 -24.82 3.81 3.42
CA ILE A 205 -24.20 3.04 2.33
C ILE A 205 -24.76 1.61 2.24
N ALA A 206 -24.73 0.86 3.35
CA ALA A 206 -25.14 -0.54 3.35
C ALA A 206 -26.63 -0.73 2.94
N GLY A 207 -27.48 0.22 3.32
CA GLY A 207 -28.92 0.22 3.03
C GLY A 207 -29.32 0.79 1.66
N ASP A 208 -28.43 1.49 0.95
CA ASP A 208 -28.78 2.13 -0.32
C ASP A 208 -28.84 1.11 -1.47
N LEU A 209 -30.04 0.87 -2.02
CA LEU A 209 -30.21 -0.04 -3.15
C LEU A 209 -29.65 0.53 -4.45
N ASN A 210 -29.36 1.83 -4.51
CA ASN A 210 -28.70 2.48 -5.65
C ASN A 210 -27.17 2.49 -5.52
N GLU A 211 -26.62 1.84 -4.50
CA GLU A 211 -25.18 1.61 -4.38
C GLU A 211 -24.80 0.21 -4.85
N THR A 212 -23.59 0.05 -5.38
CA THR A 212 -23.13 -1.23 -5.91
C THR A 212 -22.93 -2.26 -4.80
N GLU A 213 -23.19 -3.54 -5.10
CA GLU A 213 -23.09 -4.59 -4.08
C GLU A 213 -21.70 -4.73 -3.42
N PRO A 214 -20.56 -4.59 -4.12
CA PRO A 214 -19.24 -4.64 -3.47
C PRO A 214 -19.05 -3.54 -2.42
N VAL A 215 -19.50 -2.33 -2.70
CA VAL A 215 -19.42 -1.18 -1.80
C VAL A 215 -20.35 -1.37 -0.61
N ARG A 216 -21.59 -1.82 -0.85
CA ARG A 216 -22.53 -2.18 0.22
C ARG A 216 -21.97 -3.30 1.10
N ALA A 217 -21.34 -4.33 0.52
CA ALA A 217 -20.71 -5.42 1.25
C ALA A 217 -19.56 -4.92 2.15
N ALA A 218 -18.76 -3.96 1.67
CA ALA A 218 -17.74 -3.30 2.48
C ALA A 218 -18.36 -2.60 3.69
N ALA A 219 -19.45 -1.84 3.50
CA ALA A 219 -20.13 -1.15 4.59
C ALA A 219 -20.78 -2.13 5.59
N PHE A 220 -21.41 -3.20 5.11
CA PHE A 220 -21.94 -4.28 5.96
C PHE A 220 -20.85 -4.90 6.82
N GLU A 221 -19.70 -5.22 6.24
CA GLU A 221 -18.61 -5.87 6.95
C GLU A 221 -17.96 -4.94 7.98
N VAL A 222 -17.79 -3.65 7.66
CA VAL A 222 -17.34 -2.63 8.62
C VAL A 222 -18.34 -2.50 9.77
N LEU A 223 -19.63 -2.33 9.47
CA LEU A 223 -20.67 -2.24 10.50
C LEU A 223 -20.75 -3.47 11.39
N ASP A 224 -20.52 -4.67 10.83
CA ASP A 224 -20.50 -5.90 11.61
C ASP A 224 -19.36 -5.89 12.63
N ARG A 225 -18.18 -5.40 12.25
CA ARG A 225 -17.05 -5.21 13.17
C ARG A 225 -17.30 -4.17 14.24
N LEU A 226 -18.13 -3.18 13.94
CA LEU A 226 -18.57 -2.16 14.90
C LEU A 226 -19.75 -2.64 15.77
N GLY A 227 -20.30 -3.84 15.54
CA GLY A 227 -21.51 -4.33 16.22
C GLY A 227 -22.79 -3.59 15.81
N GLN A 228 -22.80 -2.98 14.62
CA GLN A 228 -23.84 -2.09 14.10
C GLN A 228 -24.53 -2.61 12.82
N ALA A 229 -24.35 -3.88 12.44
CA ALA A 229 -24.92 -4.41 11.19
C ALA A 229 -26.44 -4.72 11.23
N GLY A 230 -27.10 -4.61 12.38
CA GLY A 230 -28.51 -5.00 12.54
C GLY A 230 -29.50 -4.08 11.81
N GLY A 231 -30.57 -4.66 11.25
CA GLY A 231 -31.73 -3.94 10.71
C GLY A 231 -31.55 -3.36 9.30
N LEU A 232 -30.54 -3.81 8.56
CA LEU A 232 -30.23 -3.32 7.21
C LEU A 232 -30.86 -4.21 6.13
N SER A 233 -31.21 -3.60 4.99
CA SER A 233 -31.73 -4.31 3.83
C SER A 233 -30.62 -5.11 3.13
N THR A 234 -30.88 -6.39 2.86
CA THR A 234 -30.05 -7.25 2.01
C THR A 234 -30.64 -7.45 0.61
N ALA A 235 -31.64 -6.64 0.23
CA ALA A 235 -32.17 -6.70 -1.11
C ALA A 235 -31.06 -6.43 -2.15
N PRO A 236 -31.11 -7.08 -3.33
CA PRO A 236 -30.12 -6.89 -4.38
C PRO A 236 -29.98 -5.42 -4.78
N SER A 237 -28.78 -5.02 -5.20
CA SER A 237 -28.57 -3.68 -5.76
C SER A 237 -29.34 -3.50 -7.08
N SER A 238 -29.83 -2.30 -7.34
CA SER A 238 -30.37 -1.88 -8.64
C SER A 238 -29.27 -1.42 -9.61
N VAL A 239 -28.06 -1.18 -9.11
CA VAL A 239 -26.94 -0.63 -9.87
C VAL A 239 -25.90 -1.71 -10.15
N ARG A 240 -25.51 -1.79 -11.42
CA ARG A 240 -24.46 -2.71 -11.86
C ARG A 240 -23.11 -2.20 -11.39
N SER A 241 -22.36 -3.09 -10.73
CA SER A 241 -20.96 -2.83 -10.38
C SER A 241 -20.04 -2.92 -11.60
N ALA A 242 -19.01 -2.07 -11.63
CA ALA A 242 -17.84 -2.18 -12.49
C ALA A 242 -16.93 -3.35 -12.08
N ILE A 243 -16.98 -3.75 -10.80
CA ILE A 243 -16.32 -4.93 -10.27
C ILE A 243 -17.20 -6.14 -10.56
N THR A 244 -16.64 -7.10 -11.28
CA THR A 244 -17.33 -8.28 -11.74
C THR A 244 -16.66 -9.54 -11.23
N ARG A 245 -17.46 -10.60 -11.11
CA ARG A 245 -16.97 -11.91 -10.69
C ARG A 245 -15.82 -12.36 -11.61
N ALA A 246 -14.76 -12.89 -10.99
CA ALA A 246 -13.47 -13.26 -11.55
C ALA A 246 -12.46 -12.13 -11.77
N ASP A 247 -12.78 -10.86 -11.44
CA ASP A 247 -11.77 -9.79 -11.52
C ASP A 247 -10.68 -9.96 -10.45
N LEU A 248 -9.49 -9.47 -10.77
CA LEU A 248 -8.33 -9.45 -9.88
C LEU A 248 -8.44 -8.27 -8.92
N LEU A 249 -8.20 -8.53 -7.65
CA LEU A 249 -8.13 -7.53 -6.59
C LEU A 249 -6.67 -7.29 -6.22
N TYR A 250 -6.29 -6.04 -6.00
CA TYR A 250 -4.94 -5.68 -5.54
C TYR A 250 -4.98 -4.87 -4.26
N THR A 251 -4.26 -5.32 -3.24
CA THR A 251 -4.17 -4.63 -1.94
C THR A 251 -2.71 -4.36 -1.55
N GLY A 252 -2.52 -3.40 -0.65
CA GLY A 252 -1.21 -3.13 -0.07
C GLY A 252 -0.69 -4.28 0.80
N GLY A 253 0.63 -4.44 0.93
CA GLY A 253 1.20 -5.52 1.75
C GLY A 253 2.70 -5.42 1.99
N GLN A 254 3.20 -6.22 2.94
CA GLN A 254 4.56 -6.11 3.48
C GLN A 254 5.65 -6.77 2.62
N THR A 255 5.29 -7.65 1.67
CA THR A 255 6.20 -8.16 0.63
C THR A 255 6.49 -7.12 -0.46
N GLY A 256 5.82 -5.96 -0.42
CA GLY A 256 6.33 -4.69 -0.92
C GLY A 256 6.75 -3.82 0.27
N THR A 257 7.80 -4.23 1.00
CA THR A 257 8.32 -3.48 2.16
C THR A 257 8.59 -2.05 1.75
N ILE A 258 8.00 -1.08 2.44
CA ILE A 258 7.99 0.38 2.18
C ILE A 258 9.34 1.00 1.77
N SER A 259 10.48 0.39 2.10
CA SER A 259 11.79 0.70 1.48
C SER A 259 11.86 0.46 -0.03
N SER A 260 10.82 -0.13 -0.63
CA SER A 260 10.72 -0.53 -2.03
C SER A 260 10.00 0.48 -2.92
N TRP A 261 9.61 1.66 -2.42
CA TRP A 261 9.16 2.77 -3.29
C TRP A 261 10.27 3.29 -4.22
N PHE A 262 11.53 2.93 -3.93
CA PHE A 262 12.74 3.34 -4.66
C PHE A 262 13.38 2.19 -5.45
N VAL A 263 12.78 1.00 -5.39
CA VAL A 263 12.77 0.11 -6.55
C VAL A 263 11.49 0.45 -7.32
N ASP A 264 11.44 0.22 -8.63
CA ASP A 264 10.25 0.51 -9.44
C ASP A 264 9.01 -0.35 -9.07
N MET A 265 9.00 -1.01 -7.90
CA MET A 265 7.93 -1.88 -7.43
C MET A 265 6.90 -1.11 -6.59
N LEU A 266 5.69 -1.04 -7.14
CA LEU A 266 4.50 -0.45 -6.54
C LEU A 266 4.23 -1.04 -5.13
N PRO A 267 3.59 -0.31 -4.19
CA PRO A 267 3.25 -0.80 -2.83
C PRO A 267 2.19 -1.91 -2.81
N ILE A 268 2.01 -2.61 -3.92
CA ILE A 268 1.07 -3.69 -4.13
C ILE A 268 1.73 -4.95 -3.59
N GLY A 269 1.19 -5.47 -2.49
CA GLY A 269 1.77 -6.61 -1.81
C GLY A 269 1.01 -7.91 -2.01
N HIS A 270 -0.20 -7.86 -2.59
CA HIS A 270 -1.08 -9.02 -2.61
C HIS A 270 -2.17 -8.94 -3.69
N THR A 271 -2.51 -10.10 -4.25
CA THR A 271 -3.52 -10.28 -5.30
C THR A 271 -4.51 -11.40 -4.94
N ALA A 272 -5.76 -11.26 -5.36
CA ALA A 272 -6.84 -12.24 -5.12
C ALA A 272 -7.88 -12.19 -6.24
N ILE A 273 -8.81 -13.15 -6.26
CA ILE A 273 -9.92 -13.20 -7.24
C ILE A 273 -11.23 -12.84 -6.56
N TYR A 274 -11.94 -11.87 -7.12
CA TYR A 274 -13.28 -11.50 -6.66
C TYR A 274 -14.31 -12.56 -7.06
N GLY A 275 -14.93 -13.18 -6.07
CA GLY A 275 -15.97 -14.19 -6.23
C GLY A 275 -17.39 -13.62 -6.39
N GLY A 276 -17.59 -12.35 -6.11
CA GLY A 276 -18.90 -11.70 -6.05
C GLY A 276 -19.31 -11.38 -4.61
N THR A 277 -20.61 -11.26 -4.40
CA THR A 277 -21.26 -11.08 -3.10
C THR A 277 -22.14 -12.28 -2.79
N ARG A 278 -22.45 -12.50 -1.51
CA ARG A 278 -23.47 -13.44 -1.06
C ARG A 278 -24.25 -12.85 0.09
N VAL A 279 -25.52 -13.22 0.20
CA VAL A 279 -26.34 -12.90 1.38
C VAL A 279 -26.26 -14.07 2.36
N SER A 280 -25.93 -13.78 3.62
CA SER A 280 -25.87 -14.75 4.72
C SER A 280 -26.27 -14.06 6.01
N ASP A 281 -27.17 -14.67 6.78
CA ASP A 281 -27.55 -14.19 8.12
C ASP A 281 -27.97 -12.71 8.14
N GLY A 282 -28.70 -12.28 7.10
CA GLY A 282 -29.15 -10.89 6.97
C GLY A 282 -28.03 -9.88 6.67
N LYS A 283 -26.87 -10.34 6.15
CA LYS A 283 -25.74 -9.49 5.74
C LYS A 283 -25.36 -9.75 4.29
N ILE A 284 -24.90 -8.71 3.59
CA ILE A 284 -24.21 -8.84 2.30
C ILE A 284 -22.72 -9.00 2.59
N LEU A 285 -22.14 -10.12 2.17
CA LEU A 285 -20.73 -10.46 2.39
C LEU A 285 -20.01 -10.55 1.06
N ALA A 286 -18.83 -9.97 0.97
CA ALA A 286 -17.93 -10.22 -0.16
C ALA A 286 -17.44 -11.66 -0.14
N VAL A 287 -17.29 -12.23 -1.33
CA VAL A 287 -16.64 -13.51 -1.55
C VAL A 287 -15.35 -13.23 -2.29
N ILE A 288 -14.21 -13.45 -1.64
CA ILE A 288 -12.88 -13.24 -2.21
C ILE A 288 -12.11 -14.54 -2.08
N TYR A 289 -11.58 -15.03 -3.19
CA TYR A 289 -10.70 -16.20 -3.19
C TYR A 289 -9.26 -15.71 -3.06
N ASP A 290 -8.72 -15.97 -1.87
CA ASP A 290 -7.50 -15.40 -1.33
C ASP A 290 -6.46 -16.50 -1.13
N CYS A 291 -5.18 -16.16 -1.20
CA CYS A 291 -4.06 -17.06 -0.94
C CYS A 291 -3.16 -16.39 0.10
N VAL A 292 -2.93 -17.03 1.25
CA VAL A 292 -2.03 -16.47 2.27
C VAL A 292 -1.01 -17.49 2.76
N PRO A 293 0.16 -17.03 3.22
CA PRO A 293 1.15 -17.91 3.82
C PRO A 293 0.59 -18.80 4.92
N ASN A 294 1.07 -20.04 4.98
CA ASN A 294 0.58 -21.07 5.89
C ASN A 294 0.75 -20.76 7.40
N TYR A 295 1.56 -19.74 7.73
CA TYR A 295 1.69 -19.22 9.09
C TYR A 295 0.52 -18.33 9.52
N PHE A 296 -0.27 -17.78 8.58
CA PHE A 296 -1.60 -17.26 8.90
C PHE A 296 -2.58 -18.43 9.08
N LYS A 297 -3.59 -18.28 9.94
CA LYS A 297 -4.58 -19.34 10.21
C LYS A 297 -6.02 -18.84 9.90
N PRO A 298 -6.79 -19.55 9.05
CA PRO A 298 -6.35 -20.63 8.18
C PRO A 298 -5.39 -20.10 7.10
N GLY A 299 -4.37 -20.88 6.79
CA GLY A 299 -3.37 -20.61 5.76
C GLY A 299 -3.76 -21.23 4.42
N GLY A 300 -3.02 -20.92 3.36
CA GLY A 300 -3.26 -21.45 2.02
C GLY A 300 -4.37 -20.69 1.28
N VAL A 301 -4.91 -21.35 0.26
CA VAL A 301 -6.02 -20.80 -0.53
C VAL A 301 -7.32 -20.92 0.26
N ARG A 302 -8.06 -19.81 0.38
CA ARG A 302 -9.24 -19.69 1.24
C ARG A 302 -10.27 -18.74 0.66
N THR A 303 -11.46 -18.74 1.24
CA THR A 303 -12.54 -17.81 0.92
C THR A 303 -12.69 -16.81 2.07
N VAL A 304 -12.62 -15.52 1.77
CA VAL A 304 -12.64 -14.45 2.77
C VAL A 304 -13.55 -13.29 2.35
N GLY A 305 -13.85 -12.40 3.30
CA GLY A 305 -14.44 -11.08 3.06
C GLY A 305 -13.38 -9.97 2.98
N TRP A 306 -13.84 -8.73 2.84
CA TRP A 306 -12.99 -7.55 2.75
C TRP A 306 -12.09 -7.37 3.97
N TYR A 307 -12.58 -7.65 5.17
CA TYR A 307 -11.84 -7.48 6.41
C TYR A 307 -10.55 -8.30 6.39
N ASN A 308 -10.63 -9.59 6.05
CA ASN A 308 -9.44 -10.45 6.04
C ASN A 308 -8.53 -10.13 4.86
N TYR A 309 -9.10 -9.85 3.67
CA TYR A 309 -8.32 -9.52 2.47
C TYR A 309 -7.48 -8.24 2.66
N THR A 310 -8.08 -7.20 3.24
CA THR A 310 -7.40 -5.92 3.55
C THR A 310 -6.57 -5.96 4.84
N SER A 311 -6.23 -7.16 5.33
CA SER A 311 -5.47 -7.37 6.56
C SER A 311 -6.06 -6.64 7.78
N ARG A 312 -7.36 -6.78 7.98
CA ARG A 312 -8.18 -6.15 9.03
C ARG A 312 -8.34 -4.64 8.81
N PHE A 313 -8.62 -4.22 7.57
CA PHE A 313 -8.69 -2.81 7.18
C PHE A 313 -7.40 -2.03 7.47
N LYS A 314 -6.25 -2.72 7.47
CA LYS A 314 -4.92 -2.10 7.62
C LYS A 314 -4.25 -1.81 6.30
N ARG A 315 -4.82 -2.29 5.19
CA ARG A 315 -4.26 -2.14 3.85
C ARG A 315 -5.34 -1.66 2.87
N PRO A 316 -5.02 -0.67 2.01
CA PRO A 316 -5.90 -0.24 0.93
C PRO A 316 -6.21 -1.34 -0.07
N LEU A 317 -7.39 -1.23 -0.68
CA LEU A 317 -7.65 -1.80 -1.99
C LEU A 317 -7.17 -0.79 -3.03
N TYR A 318 -6.08 -1.09 -3.74
CA TYR A 318 -5.51 -0.15 -4.71
C TYR A 318 -6.19 -0.22 -6.07
N ALA A 319 -6.58 -1.42 -6.51
CA ALA A 319 -7.32 -1.55 -7.76
C ALA A 319 -8.09 -2.85 -7.88
N VAL A 320 -8.92 -2.85 -8.92
CA VAL A 320 -9.53 -4.04 -9.51
C VAL A 320 -9.11 -4.08 -10.98
N LYS A 321 -8.60 -5.22 -11.44
CA LYS A 321 -8.11 -5.42 -12.81
C LYS A 321 -8.60 -6.72 -13.42
N THR A 322 -8.31 -6.92 -14.69
CA THR A 322 -8.61 -8.13 -15.44
C THR A 322 -7.56 -8.36 -16.55
N ALA A 323 -7.71 -9.45 -17.30
CA ALA A 323 -6.86 -9.74 -18.46
C ALA A 323 -7.05 -8.72 -19.59
N ARG A 324 -6.02 -8.52 -20.43
CA ARG A 324 -6.07 -7.58 -21.58
C ARG A 324 -7.27 -7.82 -22.50
N THR A 325 -7.58 -9.09 -22.74
CA THR A 325 -8.84 -9.49 -23.36
C THR A 325 -9.84 -9.76 -22.25
N PRO A 326 -10.92 -8.97 -22.13
CA PRO A 326 -11.92 -9.17 -21.08
C PRO A 326 -12.45 -10.61 -21.08
N PRO A 327 -12.47 -11.30 -19.92
CA PRO A 327 -12.96 -12.67 -19.82
C PRO A 327 -14.43 -12.77 -20.25
N THR A 328 -14.75 -13.76 -21.10
CA THR A 328 -16.14 -14.13 -21.40
C THR A 328 -16.84 -14.70 -20.17
N ALA A 329 -18.18 -14.77 -20.17
CA ALA A 329 -18.93 -15.36 -19.06
C ALA A 329 -18.50 -16.81 -18.74
N ALA A 330 -18.25 -17.62 -19.78
CA ALA A 330 -17.76 -19.00 -19.60
C ALA A 330 -16.35 -19.05 -18.98
N GLN A 331 -15.47 -18.13 -19.37
CA GLN A 331 -14.13 -18.01 -18.77
C GLN A 331 -14.20 -17.55 -17.32
N ARG A 332 -15.05 -16.58 -16.99
CA ARG A 332 -15.27 -16.14 -15.61
C ARG A 332 -15.71 -17.30 -14.72
N GLU A 333 -16.66 -18.13 -15.19
CA GLU A 333 -17.06 -19.34 -14.45
C GLU A 333 -15.92 -20.37 -14.33
N ALA A 334 -15.08 -20.52 -15.36
CA ALA A 334 -13.92 -21.41 -15.32
C ALA A 334 -12.85 -20.93 -14.33
N ILE A 335 -12.58 -19.62 -14.26
CA ILE A 335 -11.67 -19.01 -13.29
C ILE A 335 -12.17 -19.33 -11.87
N ILE A 336 -13.45 -19.07 -11.59
CA ILE A 336 -14.02 -19.25 -10.26
C ILE A 336 -14.05 -20.71 -9.85
N ARG A 337 -14.43 -21.60 -10.77
CA ARG A 337 -14.39 -23.05 -10.52
C ARG A 337 -12.97 -23.52 -10.21
N THR A 338 -11.96 -22.98 -10.90
CA THR A 338 -10.57 -23.29 -10.61
C THR A 338 -10.17 -22.76 -9.23
N ALA A 339 -10.47 -21.49 -8.93
CA ALA A 339 -10.21 -20.86 -7.64
C ALA A 339 -10.83 -21.64 -6.46
N LEU A 340 -12.04 -22.18 -6.64
CA LEU A 340 -12.73 -23.03 -5.68
C LEU A 340 -12.08 -24.42 -5.54
N ALA A 341 -11.66 -25.03 -6.65
CA ALA A 341 -10.99 -26.33 -6.62
C ALA A 341 -9.63 -26.30 -5.90
N LEU A 342 -9.04 -25.10 -5.76
CA LEU A 342 -7.80 -24.88 -5.05
C LEU A 342 -7.96 -24.56 -3.57
N GLN A 343 -9.18 -24.44 -3.04
CA GLN A 343 -9.41 -24.16 -1.60
C GLN A 343 -8.72 -25.19 -0.71
N GLY A 344 -8.02 -24.71 0.32
CA GLY A 344 -7.26 -25.53 1.27
C GLY A 344 -5.89 -25.99 0.76
N LYS A 345 -5.50 -25.66 -0.48
CA LYS A 345 -4.16 -25.96 -0.99
C LYS A 345 -3.10 -25.08 -0.31
N ASP A 346 -1.90 -25.64 -0.20
CA ASP A 346 -0.80 -25.04 0.53
C ASP A 346 -0.19 -23.83 -0.19
N TYR A 347 0.24 -22.87 0.63
CA TYR A 347 1.05 -21.76 0.17
C TYR A 347 2.52 -22.16 0.06
N GLY A 348 3.10 -22.00 -1.13
CA GLY A 348 4.52 -22.21 -1.40
C GLY A 348 5.34 -20.94 -1.18
N LEU A 349 6.26 -20.96 -0.22
CA LEU A 349 7.20 -19.85 0.04
C LEU A 349 8.46 -19.90 -0.82
N THR A 350 8.73 -21.04 -1.47
CA THR A 350 10.02 -21.30 -2.11
C THR A 350 10.15 -20.64 -3.47
N HIS A 351 9.08 -20.06 -4.01
CA HIS A 351 9.03 -19.39 -5.31
C HIS A 351 9.44 -20.26 -6.54
N VAL A 352 9.98 -21.47 -6.35
CA VAL A 352 10.33 -22.41 -7.43
C VAL A 352 9.10 -23.16 -7.98
N GLN A 353 7.99 -23.19 -7.23
CA GLN A 353 6.75 -23.90 -7.58
C GLN A 353 5.55 -22.95 -7.48
N GLN A 354 5.64 -21.76 -8.08
CA GLN A 354 4.64 -20.70 -7.90
C GLN A 354 3.33 -20.96 -8.59
N LYS A 355 3.36 -21.73 -9.67
CA LYS A 355 2.28 -21.83 -10.64
C LYS A 355 2.03 -23.29 -10.94
N GLY A 356 1.02 -23.87 -10.31
CA GLY A 356 0.68 -25.29 -10.51
C GLY A 356 -0.19 -25.83 -9.38
N PRO A 357 -0.99 -26.89 -9.63
CA PRO A 357 -2.18 -27.24 -8.84
C PRO A 357 -1.98 -27.58 -7.35
N ASP A 358 -0.74 -27.70 -6.90
CA ASP A 358 -0.42 -28.27 -5.58
C ASP A 358 0.19 -27.25 -4.61
N THR A 359 0.90 -26.25 -5.12
CA THR A 359 1.57 -25.21 -4.34
C THR A 359 1.58 -23.92 -5.14
N PHE A 360 1.31 -22.79 -4.47
CA PHE A 360 1.21 -21.48 -5.11
C PHE A 360 1.73 -20.40 -4.17
N ASP A 361 2.21 -19.29 -4.72
CA ASP A 361 2.12 -18.01 -4.04
C ASP A 361 0.85 -17.25 -4.48
N CYS A 362 0.68 -16.00 -4.05
CA CYS A 362 -0.52 -15.24 -4.38
C CYS A 362 -0.64 -14.97 -5.89
N VAL A 363 0.49 -14.67 -6.55
CA VAL A 363 0.54 -14.31 -7.97
C VAL A 363 0.26 -15.56 -8.81
N GLY A 364 1.02 -16.63 -8.61
CA GLY A 364 0.86 -17.85 -9.37
C GLY A 364 -0.47 -18.57 -9.10
N TYR A 365 -1.10 -18.37 -7.93
CA TYR A 365 -2.49 -18.78 -7.68
C TYR A 365 -3.47 -18.13 -8.66
N THR A 366 -3.39 -16.80 -8.79
CA THR A 366 -4.29 -16.05 -9.68
C THR A 366 -4.01 -16.31 -11.16
N GLU A 367 -2.74 -16.43 -11.54
CA GLU A 367 -2.34 -16.79 -12.91
C GLU A 367 -2.86 -18.15 -13.31
N TYR A 368 -2.63 -19.17 -12.47
CA TYR A 368 -3.08 -20.51 -12.75
C TYR A 368 -4.60 -20.57 -12.95
N ALA A 369 -5.38 -19.83 -12.17
CA ALA A 369 -6.82 -19.76 -12.34
C ALA A 369 -7.24 -19.14 -13.69
N TYR A 370 -6.55 -18.09 -14.15
CA TYR A 370 -6.78 -17.43 -15.43
C TYR A 370 -6.34 -18.29 -16.62
N GLU A 371 -5.19 -18.94 -16.54
CA GLU A 371 -4.67 -19.80 -17.60
C GLU A 371 -5.52 -21.04 -17.82
N ARG A 372 -6.08 -21.61 -16.75
CA ARG A 372 -7.07 -22.69 -16.85
C ARG A 372 -8.34 -22.27 -17.60
N ALA A 373 -8.60 -20.97 -17.72
CA ALA A 373 -9.64 -20.40 -18.56
C ALA A 373 -9.14 -19.92 -19.94
N GLY A 374 -7.89 -20.24 -20.30
CA GLY A 374 -7.28 -19.85 -21.58
C GLY A 374 -6.95 -18.36 -21.68
N LEU A 375 -6.70 -17.70 -20.54
CA LEU A 375 -6.35 -16.29 -20.48
C LEU A 375 -4.94 -16.14 -19.93
N ASN A 376 -4.16 -15.28 -20.57
CA ASN A 376 -2.86 -14.88 -20.06
C ASN A 376 -2.96 -13.47 -19.45
N ILE A 377 -2.75 -13.36 -18.14
CA ILE A 377 -2.76 -12.07 -17.42
C ILE A 377 -1.38 -11.42 -17.36
N THR A 378 -0.31 -12.21 -17.51
CA THR A 378 1.08 -11.73 -17.45
C THR A 378 1.87 -12.27 -18.64
N PRO A 379 2.41 -11.43 -19.54
CA PRO A 379 3.15 -11.91 -20.70
C PRO A 379 4.26 -12.89 -20.33
N ASP A 380 4.38 -13.99 -21.07
CA ASP A 380 5.39 -15.05 -20.84
C ASP A 380 6.82 -14.51 -20.83
N GLU A 381 7.07 -13.38 -21.50
CA GLU A 381 8.37 -12.68 -21.51
C GLU A 381 8.78 -12.10 -20.15
N GLN A 382 7.80 -11.85 -19.28
CA GLN A 382 8.02 -11.42 -17.89
C GLN A 382 8.25 -12.61 -16.97
N GLU A 383 7.85 -13.82 -17.38
CA GLU A 383 8.22 -15.06 -16.73
C GLU A 383 9.63 -15.43 -17.20
N THR A 384 10.65 -15.08 -16.41
CA THR A 384 12.06 -15.29 -16.80
C THR A 384 12.46 -16.77 -17.00
N GLY A 385 11.53 -17.73 -16.91
CA GLY A 385 11.76 -19.17 -17.15
C GLY A 385 12.66 -19.84 -16.11
N TRP A 386 13.28 -19.06 -15.22
CA TRP A 386 14.17 -19.50 -14.14
C TRP A 386 13.44 -19.65 -12.80
N GLY A 387 12.10 -19.53 -12.78
CA GLY A 387 11.30 -19.62 -11.56
C GLY A 387 11.49 -18.45 -10.60
N TRP A 388 11.85 -17.27 -11.12
CA TRP A 388 11.74 -16.03 -10.33
C TRP A 388 10.28 -15.57 -10.30
N PRO A 389 9.74 -15.23 -9.11
CA PRO A 389 8.40 -14.68 -8.96
C PRO A 389 8.15 -13.51 -9.88
N LEU A 390 7.03 -13.57 -10.58
CA LEU A 390 6.30 -12.34 -10.83
C LEU A 390 5.82 -11.80 -9.49
N THR A 391 6.20 -10.56 -9.21
CA THR A 391 5.70 -9.82 -8.07
C THR A 391 4.25 -9.37 -8.33
N PRO A 392 3.45 -9.12 -7.28
CA PRO A 392 2.14 -8.53 -7.45
C PRO A 392 2.15 -7.20 -8.23
N ALA A 393 3.25 -6.43 -8.15
CA ALA A 393 3.45 -5.20 -8.92
C ALA A 393 3.64 -5.47 -10.42
N GLU A 394 4.45 -6.45 -10.81
CA GLU A 394 4.64 -6.82 -12.22
C GLU A 394 3.34 -7.37 -12.83
N GLN A 395 2.63 -8.25 -12.10
CA GLN A 395 1.32 -8.72 -12.54
C GLN A 395 0.32 -7.56 -12.64
N TYR A 396 0.37 -6.61 -11.70
CA TYR A 396 -0.45 -5.42 -11.76
C TYR A 396 -0.19 -4.64 -13.05
N ASP A 397 1.06 -4.36 -13.40
CA ASP A 397 1.42 -3.61 -14.60
C ASP A 397 1.03 -4.34 -15.90
N ALA A 398 1.04 -5.67 -15.87
CA ALA A 398 0.60 -6.49 -16.99
C ALA A 398 -0.93 -6.52 -17.18
N ALA A 399 -1.68 -6.50 -16.07
CA ALA A 399 -3.14 -6.53 -16.04
C ALA A 399 -3.76 -5.14 -16.33
N VAL A 400 -4.99 -5.14 -16.86
CA VAL A 400 -5.70 -3.93 -17.27
C VAL A 400 -6.84 -3.59 -16.33
N ASN A 401 -7.14 -2.30 -16.12
CA ASN A 401 -8.28 -1.94 -15.28
C ASN A 401 -9.60 -2.43 -15.92
N VAL A 402 -10.58 -2.77 -15.08
CA VAL A 402 -11.92 -3.09 -15.57
C VAL A 402 -12.57 -1.85 -16.18
N SER A 403 -12.75 -1.84 -17.51
CA SER A 403 -13.62 -0.87 -18.17
C SER A 403 -15.05 -1.38 -18.22
N LEU A 404 -15.98 -0.47 -17.95
CA LEU A 404 -17.30 -0.49 -18.57
C LEU A 404 -17.14 -0.33 -20.08
N SER A 405 -16.89 -1.44 -20.77
CA SER A 405 -16.99 -1.63 -22.24
C SER A 405 -16.88 -0.34 -23.07
N ALA A 406 -15.66 0.16 -23.31
CA ALA A 406 -15.42 1.04 -24.46
C ALA A 406 -14.95 0.17 -25.64
N PRO A 407 -15.76 -0.03 -26.69
CA PRO A 407 -15.31 -0.74 -27.88
C PRO A 407 -14.28 0.13 -28.63
N GLY A 408 -13.08 -0.42 -28.89
CA GLY A 408 -12.28 0.01 -30.04
C GLY A 408 -10.89 0.63 -29.82
N VAL A 409 -10.19 0.44 -28.70
CA VAL A 409 -8.79 0.93 -28.58
C VAL A 409 -7.80 -0.22 -28.68
N ARG A 410 -6.95 -0.20 -29.72
CA ARG A 410 -5.81 -1.12 -29.92
C ARG A 410 -4.65 -0.72 -29.03
N ALA A 411 -4.01 -1.72 -28.43
CA ALA A 411 -2.80 -1.61 -27.65
C ALA A 411 -1.64 -1.03 -28.47
N GLN A 412 -0.92 -0.07 -27.90
CA GLN A 412 0.45 0.28 -28.31
C GLN A 412 1.43 -0.27 -27.28
N GLN A 413 2.47 -0.92 -27.78
CA GLN A 413 3.50 -1.65 -27.03
C GLN A 413 4.38 -0.72 -26.18
N THR A 414 4.94 -1.32 -25.12
CA THR A 414 5.98 -0.80 -24.21
C THR A 414 7.27 -0.38 -24.93
N PRO A 415 8.09 0.47 -24.29
CA PRO A 415 9.53 0.35 -24.39
C PRO A 415 10.09 -0.38 -23.17
N SER A 416 10.77 -1.47 -23.46
CA SER A 416 11.61 -2.29 -22.59
C SER A 416 12.90 -1.56 -22.18
N GLY A 417 13.37 -1.84 -20.96
CA GLY A 417 14.74 -1.56 -20.54
C GLY A 417 14.90 -1.18 -19.07
N ILE A 418 14.84 -2.14 -18.15
CA ILE A 418 15.26 -1.91 -16.74
C ILE A 418 16.05 -3.12 -16.24
N VAL A 419 17.26 -2.87 -15.73
CA VAL A 419 18.14 -3.83 -15.06
C VAL A 419 17.89 -3.70 -13.55
N ALA A 420 17.47 -4.79 -12.89
CA ALA A 420 17.14 -4.81 -11.46
C ALA A 420 18.40 -4.79 -10.55
N PRO A 421 18.41 -4.03 -9.43
CA PRO A 421 19.44 -4.14 -8.39
C PRO A 421 18.96 -4.81 -7.08
N ASP A 422 19.95 -5.31 -6.32
CA ASP A 422 19.92 -6.14 -5.10
C ASP A 422 19.55 -5.36 -3.79
N PRO A 423 18.62 -5.84 -2.93
CA PRO A 423 18.11 -5.09 -1.76
C PRO A 423 18.78 -5.47 -0.42
N GLY A 424 19.31 -4.46 0.31
CA GLY A 424 19.90 -4.64 1.65
C GLY A 424 19.66 -3.50 2.65
N ILE A 425 18.91 -3.83 3.72
CA ILE A 425 18.96 -3.37 5.13
C ILE A 425 18.42 -1.96 5.50
N ILE A 426 17.33 -1.89 6.29
CA ILE A 426 17.06 -0.83 7.29
C ILE A 426 16.21 -1.35 8.47
N THR A 427 16.79 -1.54 9.67
CA THR A 427 16.01 -1.74 10.93
C THR A 427 16.63 -1.13 12.20
N GLY A 428 17.88 -0.65 12.20
CA GLY A 428 18.57 -0.25 13.45
C GLY A 428 18.61 1.25 13.79
N ALA A 429 18.50 2.16 12.81
CA ALA A 429 18.76 3.60 13.01
C ALA A 429 17.60 4.40 13.63
N PHE A 430 16.37 3.88 13.59
CA PHE A 430 15.16 4.61 13.99
C PHE A 430 14.97 4.76 15.52
N GLY A 431 15.56 3.88 16.33
CA GLY A 431 15.32 3.86 17.78
C GLY A 431 15.85 5.08 18.55
N ALA A 432 16.94 5.69 18.09
CA ALA A 432 17.60 6.79 18.81
C ALA A 432 17.10 8.20 18.41
N LEU A 433 16.51 8.37 17.21
CA LEU A 433 15.85 9.62 16.82
C LEU A 433 14.57 9.87 17.62
N ASN A 434 13.81 8.81 17.90
CA ASN A 434 12.56 8.94 18.65
C ASN A 434 12.79 9.52 20.06
N SER A 435 13.89 9.15 20.72
CA SER A 435 14.25 9.72 22.03
C SER A 435 14.63 11.20 22.00
N ALA A 436 15.15 11.69 20.85
CA ALA A 436 15.55 13.07 20.65
C ALA A 436 14.35 14.02 20.43
N PHE A 437 13.28 13.52 19.80
CA PHE A 437 12.06 14.28 19.50
C PHE A 437 10.94 14.11 20.54
N GLY A 438 11.27 13.60 21.73
CA GLY A 438 10.35 13.60 22.87
C GLY A 438 9.43 12.39 22.97
N SER A 439 9.78 11.22 22.43
CA SER A 439 9.04 9.99 22.74
C SER A 439 9.36 9.54 24.18
N GLY A 440 8.55 9.98 25.14
CA GLY A 440 8.50 9.34 26.45
C GLY A 440 7.96 7.92 26.30
N SER A 441 8.84 6.94 26.51
CA SER A 441 8.55 5.49 26.52
C SER A 441 8.13 4.90 25.18
N ALA A 442 8.45 3.61 24.98
CA ALA A 442 7.82 2.81 23.93
C ALA A 442 6.30 3.03 24.01
N VAL A 443 5.69 3.50 22.92
CA VAL A 443 4.24 3.53 22.80
C VAL A 443 3.78 2.08 22.92
N GLU A 444 3.35 1.70 24.12
CA GLU A 444 2.48 0.57 24.28
C GLU A 444 1.27 0.89 23.39
N PRO A 445 0.92 0.04 22.41
CA PRO A 445 -0.25 0.29 21.58
C PRO A 445 -1.43 0.58 22.51
N PRO A 446 -2.32 1.54 22.18
CA PRO A 446 -3.44 1.85 23.05
C PRO A 446 -4.11 0.55 23.45
N ALA A 447 -4.23 0.33 24.76
CA ALA A 447 -4.92 -0.81 25.31
C ALA A 447 -6.34 -0.78 24.74
N VAL A 448 -6.57 -1.59 23.72
CA VAL A 448 -7.92 -1.95 23.30
C VAL A 448 -8.54 -2.56 24.56
N PRO A 449 -9.71 -2.10 25.02
CA PRO A 449 -10.42 -2.75 26.11
C PRO A 449 -10.49 -4.24 25.77
N GLY A 450 -9.85 -5.08 26.60
CA GLY A 450 -9.82 -6.52 26.39
C GLY A 450 -11.24 -7.02 26.21
N ILE A 451 -11.50 -7.67 25.08
CA ILE A 451 -12.75 -8.39 24.85
C ILE A 451 -12.77 -9.52 25.88
N PRO A 452 -13.73 -9.57 26.82
CA PRO A 452 -13.81 -10.68 27.75
C PRO A 452 -14.08 -11.96 26.96
N GLY A 453 -13.09 -12.85 26.89
CA GLY A 453 -13.24 -14.17 26.27
C GLY A 453 -12.17 -14.63 25.29
N PHE A 454 -11.15 -13.80 24.96
CA PHE A 454 -9.92 -14.24 24.28
C PHE A 454 -8.72 -13.38 24.66
#